data_AF-A5W6E0-F1
#
_entry.id   AF-A5W6E0-F1
#
_cell.length_a   1.000
_cell.length_b   1.000
_cell.length_c   1.000
_cell.angle_alpha   90.00
_cell.angle_beta   90.00
_cell.angle_gamma   90.00
#
_symmetry.space_group_name_H-M   'P 1'
#
loop_
_entity.id
_entity.type
_entity.pdbx_description
1 polymer ?
#
loop_
_entity_poly.entity_id
_entity_poly.type
_entity_poly.pdbx_seq_one_letter_code
_entity_poly.pdbx_strand_id
1 'polypeptide(L)'
;MSTGRIQFAEQSGTFVLKFVGEVRLTLCSALDATIEKIFTALNFSAIVIDLTETESIDSTTLGLLAKLSILSRQKVGLLPTVVTTNPDISRLLQSMGFDQVFNIVDRPIPCTDCLTDLPSQDQNEEVVRSKVLEAHKILMGLNDSNREAFHDLVNALERG
;
A
#
# COMPACT_ATOMS: atom_id res chain seq x y z
N MET A 1 24.25 1.82 -11.76
CA MET A 1 24.17 1.65 -10.30
C MET A 1 23.45 2.86 -9.74
N SER A 2 22.18 2.70 -9.38
CA SER A 2 21.35 3.78 -8.86
C SER A 2 21.49 3.87 -7.35
N THR A 3 21.79 5.06 -6.86
CA THR A 3 21.79 5.39 -5.43
C THR A 3 20.43 5.03 -4.82
N GLY A 4 20.43 4.27 -3.72
CA GLY A 4 19.18 3.88 -3.08
C GLY A 4 18.43 5.06 -2.49
N ARG A 5 17.11 4.91 -2.36
CA ARG A 5 16.22 5.90 -1.72
C ARG A 5 15.11 5.21 -0.96
N ILE A 6 14.61 5.92 0.06
CA ILE A 6 13.42 5.54 0.83
C ILE A 6 12.36 6.61 0.59
N GLN A 7 11.18 6.18 0.15
CA GLN A 7 10.01 7.04 -0.05
C GLN A 7 8.97 6.74 1.02
N PHE A 8 8.17 7.74 1.38
CA PHE A 8 7.19 7.64 2.45
C PHE A 8 5.84 8.18 1.98
N ALA A 9 4.77 7.48 2.32
CA ALA A 9 3.39 7.93 2.15
C ALA A 9 2.54 7.55 3.35
N GLU A 10 1.49 8.33 3.60
CA GLU A 10 0.48 8.07 4.60
C GLU A 10 -0.89 8.17 3.95
N GLN A 11 -1.76 7.19 4.19
CA GLN A 11 -3.14 7.22 3.74
C GLN A 11 -4.03 6.58 4.80
N SER A 12 -4.94 7.36 5.36
CA SER A 12 -5.97 6.89 6.32
C SER A 12 -5.39 6.05 7.47
N GLY A 13 -4.24 6.47 8.02
CA GLY A 13 -3.59 5.76 9.12
C GLY A 13 -2.69 4.57 8.73
N THR A 14 -2.63 4.24 7.44
CA THR A 14 -1.67 3.29 6.88
C THR A 14 -0.43 4.03 6.41
N PHE A 15 0.73 3.59 6.87
CA PHE A 15 2.03 4.16 6.51
C PHE A 15 2.77 3.25 5.55
N VAL A 16 3.25 3.79 4.45
CA VAL A 16 3.99 3.06 3.42
C VAL A 16 5.43 3.57 3.37
N LEU A 17 6.38 2.66 3.51
CA LEU A 17 7.81 2.89 3.29
C LEU A 17 8.24 2.11 2.05
N LYS A 18 8.64 2.80 0.99
CA LYS A 18 9.11 2.17 -0.25
C LYS A 18 10.62 2.31 -0.41
N PHE A 19 11.29 1.19 -0.58
CA PHE A 19 12.74 1.09 -0.72
C PHE A 19 13.07 0.78 -2.18
N VAL A 20 13.95 1.59 -2.78
CA VAL A 20 14.31 1.50 -4.20
C VAL A 20 15.83 1.47 -4.35
N GLY A 21 16.35 0.55 -5.15
CA GLY A 21 17.78 0.41 -5.44
C GLY A 21 18.59 -0.21 -4.29
N GLU A 22 19.85 0.20 -4.17
CA GLU A 22 20.76 -0.25 -3.09
C GLU A 22 20.58 0.59 -1.82
N VAL A 23 19.85 0.08 -0.83
CA VAL A 23 19.60 0.81 0.41
C VAL A 23 20.69 0.54 1.45
N ARG A 24 21.37 1.61 1.83
CA ARG A 24 22.52 1.61 2.75
C ARG A 24 22.28 2.50 3.96
N LEU A 25 23.15 2.36 4.96
CA LEU A 25 23.22 3.12 6.22
C LEU A 25 23.08 4.63 6.05
N THR A 26 23.44 5.19 4.90
CA THR A 26 23.34 6.62 4.62
C THR A 26 21.92 7.19 4.81
N LEU A 27 20.90 6.34 4.81
CA LEU A 27 19.49 6.72 5.03
C LEU A 27 18.98 6.38 6.44
N CYS A 28 19.84 5.91 7.36
CA CYS A 28 19.41 5.41 8.67
C CYS A 28 18.77 6.49 9.56
N SER A 29 19.36 7.68 9.62
CA SER A 29 18.83 8.78 10.45
C SER A 29 17.47 9.27 9.93
N ALA A 30 17.28 9.27 8.61
CA ALA A 30 16.00 9.63 8.00
C ALA A 30 14.94 8.57 8.26
N LEU A 31 15.31 7.28 8.17
CA LEU A 31 14.42 6.17 8.48
C LEU A 31 14.01 6.18 9.95
N ASP A 32 14.95 6.35 10.88
CA ASP A 32 14.66 6.40 12.32
C ASP A 32 13.76 7.59 12.68
N ALA A 33 14.03 8.79 12.13
CA ALA A 33 13.15 9.94 12.31
C ALA A 33 11.73 9.70 11.74
N THR A 34 11.63 8.98 10.62
CA THR A 34 10.34 8.61 10.03
C THR A 34 9.59 7.60 10.89
N ILE A 35 10.30 6.63 11.48
CA ILE A 35 9.75 5.67 12.44
C ILE A 35 9.12 6.41 13.63
N GLU A 36 9.83 7.35 14.23
CA GLU A 36 9.30 8.16 15.34
C GLU A 36 8.07 8.99 14.92
N LYS A 37 8.08 9.53 13.69
CA LYS A 37 6.92 10.25 13.14
C LYS A 37 5.68 9.34 12.99
N ILE A 38 5.86 8.11 12.52
CA ILE A 38 4.76 7.13 12.39
C ILE A 38 4.14 6.87 13.77
N PHE A 39 4.96 6.68 14.80
CA PHE A 39 4.48 6.31 16.14
C PHE A 39 3.93 7.48 16.99
N THR A 40 4.09 8.71 16.51
CA THR A 40 3.48 9.91 17.09
C THR A 40 2.16 10.30 16.41
N ALA A 41 1.81 9.66 15.28
CA ALA A 41 0.55 9.90 14.60
C ALA A 41 -0.65 9.31 15.36
N LEU A 42 -1.70 10.13 15.53
CA LEU A 42 -2.91 9.75 16.27
C LEU A 42 -3.71 8.63 15.60
N ASN A 43 -3.62 8.52 14.27
CA ASN A 43 -4.44 7.59 13.47
C ASN A 43 -3.67 6.33 13.03
N PHE A 44 -2.61 5.94 13.75
CA PHE A 44 -1.79 4.81 13.35
C PHE A 44 -2.56 3.48 13.35
N SER A 45 -2.63 2.84 12.18
CA SER A 45 -3.38 1.59 11.96
C SER A 45 -2.51 0.45 11.42
N ALA A 46 -1.65 0.72 10.42
CA ALA A 46 -0.83 -0.30 9.78
C ALA A 46 0.46 0.27 9.17
N ILE A 47 1.46 -0.59 8.97
CA ILE A 47 2.68 -0.27 8.23
C ILE A 47 2.88 -1.28 7.10
N VAL A 48 3.19 -0.77 5.91
CA VAL A 48 3.60 -1.53 4.74
C VAL A 48 5.02 -1.11 4.35
N ILE A 49 5.90 -2.08 4.21
CA ILE A 49 7.27 -1.90 3.72
C ILE A 49 7.32 -2.53 2.33
N ASP A 50 7.40 -1.70 1.31
CA ASP A 50 7.53 -2.11 -0.09
C ASP A 50 9.02 -2.21 -0.45
N LEU A 51 9.47 -3.43 -0.69
CA LEU A 51 10.82 -3.79 -1.14
C LEU A 51 10.81 -4.34 -2.59
N THR A 52 9.76 -4.13 -3.38
CA THR A 52 9.64 -4.74 -4.72
C THR A 52 10.68 -4.22 -5.70
N GLU A 53 11.19 -3.00 -5.48
CA GLU A 53 12.24 -2.36 -6.28
C GLU A 53 13.57 -2.26 -5.51
N THR A 54 13.72 -3.00 -4.41
CA THR A 54 14.98 -3.06 -3.64
C THR A 54 15.93 -4.07 -4.27
N GLU A 55 17.14 -3.61 -4.60
CA GLU A 55 18.22 -4.45 -5.15
C GLU A 55 19.06 -5.06 -4.03
N SER A 56 19.37 -4.29 -3.00
CA SER A 56 20.09 -4.75 -1.81
C SER A 56 19.71 -3.92 -0.58
N ILE A 57 19.82 -4.54 0.59
CA ILE A 57 19.57 -3.91 1.89
C ILE A 57 20.68 -4.33 2.86
N ASP A 58 21.23 -3.37 3.61
CA ASP A 58 22.28 -3.66 4.58
C ASP A 58 21.73 -4.07 5.96
N SER A 59 22.61 -4.60 6.80
CA SER A 59 22.25 -5.09 8.14
C SER A 59 21.74 -3.99 9.06
N THR A 60 22.22 -2.75 8.91
CA THR A 60 21.76 -1.64 9.75
C THR A 60 20.33 -1.23 9.41
N THR A 61 20.00 -1.18 8.11
CA THR A 61 18.63 -0.93 7.66
C THR A 61 17.69 -2.03 8.13
N LEU A 62 18.10 -3.30 8.02
CA LEU A 62 17.35 -4.43 8.57
C LEU A 62 17.13 -4.29 10.09
N GLY A 63 18.14 -3.86 10.85
CA GLY A 63 18.02 -3.60 12.29
C GLY A 63 16.95 -2.53 12.62
N LEU A 64 16.88 -1.45 11.83
CA LEU A 64 15.84 -0.43 11.99
C LEU A 64 14.44 -0.95 11.63
N LEU A 65 14.32 -1.78 10.59
CA LEU A 65 13.05 -2.45 10.29
C LEU A 65 12.61 -3.35 11.45
N ALA A 66 13.51 -4.14 12.02
CA ALA A 66 13.22 -4.96 13.20
C ALA A 66 12.79 -4.11 14.42
N LYS A 67 13.40 -2.94 14.64
CA LYS A 67 12.93 -1.97 15.66
C LYS A 67 11.49 -1.53 15.36
N LEU A 68 11.20 -1.17 14.11
CA LEU A 68 9.86 -0.75 13.67
C LEU A 68 8.82 -1.83 13.93
N SER A 69 9.10 -3.11 13.66
CA SER A 69 8.13 -4.19 13.88
C SER A 69 7.80 -4.42 15.34
N ILE A 70 8.80 -4.34 16.23
CA ILE A 70 8.62 -4.43 17.67
C ILE A 70 7.71 -3.29 18.15
N LEU A 71 7.99 -2.06 17.73
CA LEU A 71 7.20 -0.87 18.10
C LEU A 71 5.77 -0.95 17.57
N SER A 72 5.59 -1.42 16.33
CA SER A 72 4.26 -1.64 15.72
C SER A 72 3.43 -2.60 16.56
N ARG A 73 4.00 -3.75 16.92
CA ARG A 73 3.32 -4.74 17.75
C ARG A 73 2.95 -4.20 19.13
N GLN A 74 3.81 -3.38 19.74
CA GLN A 74 3.53 -2.76 21.04
C GLN A 74 2.42 -1.70 20.97
N LYS A 75 2.35 -0.93 19.88
CA LYS A 75 1.42 0.19 19.74
C LYS A 75 0.02 -0.20 19.28
N VAL A 76 -0.09 -1.09 18.29
CA VAL A 76 -1.37 -1.46 17.68
C VAL A 76 -1.67 -2.97 17.72
N GLY A 77 -0.76 -3.78 18.28
CA GLY A 77 -0.93 -5.23 18.36
C GLY A 77 -0.76 -5.97 17.03
N LEU A 78 -0.42 -5.27 15.94
CA LEU A 78 -0.30 -5.83 14.60
C LEU A 78 1.16 -5.87 14.13
N LEU A 79 1.50 -6.94 13.41
CA LEU A 79 2.77 -7.02 12.70
C LEU A 79 2.69 -6.17 11.42
N PRO A 80 3.74 -5.39 11.12
CA PRO A 80 3.87 -4.74 9.82
C PRO A 80 3.96 -5.75 8.67
N THR A 81 3.58 -5.30 7.47
CA THR A 81 3.67 -6.12 6.25
C THR A 81 4.89 -5.73 5.44
N VAL A 82 5.67 -6.71 4.99
CA VAL A 82 6.77 -6.52 4.02
C VAL A 82 6.35 -7.15 2.71
N VAL A 83 6.42 -6.39 1.62
CA VAL A 83 6.17 -6.87 0.26
C VAL A 83 7.49 -6.91 -0.47
N THR A 84 7.83 -8.05 -1.07
CA THR A 84 9.01 -8.15 -1.95
C THR A 84 8.74 -9.12 -3.08
N THR A 85 9.27 -8.86 -4.26
CA THR A 85 9.25 -9.81 -5.39
C THR A 85 10.66 -10.27 -5.75
N ASN A 86 11.66 -9.82 -4.99
CA ASN A 86 13.06 -10.17 -5.19
C ASN A 86 13.39 -11.43 -4.38
N PRO A 87 13.73 -12.57 -5.03
CA PRO A 87 13.98 -13.83 -4.34
C PRO A 87 15.21 -13.78 -3.42
N ASP A 88 16.21 -12.94 -3.73
CA ASP A 88 17.41 -12.80 -2.90
C ASP A 88 17.09 -12.03 -1.61
N ILE A 89 16.29 -10.96 -1.70
CA ILE A 89 15.77 -10.25 -0.53
C ILE A 89 14.86 -11.18 0.29
N SER A 90 14.01 -11.97 -0.37
CA SER A 90 13.13 -12.93 0.32
C SER A 90 13.93 -13.94 1.15
N ARG A 91 14.98 -14.54 0.56
CA ARG A 91 15.89 -15.46 1.28
C ARG A 91 16.63 -14.78 2.41
N LEU A 92 17.08 -13.54 2.21
CA LEU A 92 17.74 -12.75 3.25
C LEU A 92 16.81 -12.54 4.45
N LEU A 93 15.57 -12.09 4.23
CA LEU A 93 14.58 -11.89 5.29
C LEU A 93 14.27 -13.20 6.03
N GLN A 94 14.09 -14.30 5.30
CA GLN A 94 13.87 -15.63 5.89
C GLN A 94 15.08 -16.07 6.75
N SER A 95 16.30 -15.92 6.25
CA SER A 95 17.52 -16.30 6.99
C SER A 95 17.71 -15.52 8.28
N MET A 96 17.15 -14.30 8.34
CA MET A 96 17.20 -13.41 9.51
C MET A 96 16.00 -13.59 10.44
N GLY A 97 15.07 -14.49 10.14
CA GLY A 97 13.88 -14.74 10.96
C GLY A 97 12.84 -13.61 10.94
N PHE A 98 12.80 -12.82 9.85
CA PHE A 98 11.87 -11.70 9.74
C PHE A 98 10.41 -12.14 9.65
N ASP A 99 10.15 -13.39 9.27
CA ASP A 99 8.82 -14.03 9.29
C ASP A 99 8.19 -14.10 10.70
N GLN A 100 9.01 -13.99 11.76
CA GLN A 100 8.51 -13.96 13.15
C GLN A 100 7.99 -12.58 13.58
N VAL A 101 8.38 -11.52 12.86
CA VAL A 101 8.09 -10.14 13.24
C VAL A 101 7.46 -9.32 12.12
N PHE A 102 7.33 -9.87 10.92
CA PHE A 102 6.64 -9.29 9.77
C PHE A 102 5.70 -10.29 9.12
N ASN A 103 4.60 -9.78 8.56
CA ASN A 103 3.85 -10.50 7.54
C ASN A 103 4.59 -10.34 6.21
N ILE A 104 5.25 -11.38 5.71
CA ILE A 104 5.99 -11.32 4.43
C ILE A 104 5.07 -11.76 3.28
N VAL A 105 4.89 -10.87 2.31
CA VAL A 105 4.16 -11.11 1.06
C VAL A 105 5.19 -11.13 -0.06
N ASP A 106 5.65 -12.33 -0.42
CA ASP A 106 6.68 -12.55 -1.44
C ASP A 106 6.12 -12.91 -2.82
N ARG A 107 4.79 -13.07 -2.89
CA ARG A 107 4.03 -13.41 -4.09
C ARG A 107 2.77 -12.57 -4.15
N PRO A 108 2.35 -12.10 -5.34
CA PRO A 108 0.95 -11.75 -5.54
C PRO A 108 0.10 -12.95 -5.12
N ILE A 109 -1.08 -12.71 -4.55
CA ILE A 109 -2.01 -13.78 -4.15
C ILE A 109 -2.13 -14.73 -5.35
N PRO A 110 -1.66 -15.99 -5.25
CA PRO A 110 -1.46 -16.87 -6.40
C PRO A 110 -2.77 -17.54 -6.78
N CYS A 111 -3.84 -16.75 -6.87
CA CYS A 111 -5.12 -17.30 -7.21
C CYS A 111 -5.92 -16.37 -8.10
N THR A 112 -5.38 -16.16 -9.30
CA THR A 112 -6.19 -15.69 -10.43
C THR A 112 -7.36 -16.65 -10.69
N ASP A 113 -7.17 -17.95 -10.42
CA ASP A 113 -8.22 -18.99 -10.59
C ASP A 113 -9.20 -19.12 -9.40
N CYS A 114 -8.89 -18.56 -8.22
CA CYS A 114 -9.87 -18.48 -7.11
C CYS A 114 -10.82 -17.30 -7.28
N LEU A 115 -10.49 -16.39 -8.19
CA LEU A 115 -11.36 -15.30 -8.57
C LEU A 115 -12.34 -15.87 -9.59
N THR A 116 -13.62 -15.75 -9.28
CA THR A 116 -14.67 -16.00 -10.25
C THR A 116 -15.08 -14.65 -10.82
N ASP A 117 -15.35 -14.61 -12.11
CA ASP A 117 -15.98 -13.43 -12.71
C ASP A 117 -17.28 -13.13 -11.95
N LEU A 118 -17.55 -11.84 -11.73
CA LEU A 118 -18.86 -11.44 -11.22
C LEU A 118 -19.92 -11.98 -12.18
N PRO A 119 -21.01 -12.59 -11.67
CA PRO A 119 -22.02 -13.18 -12.53
C PRO A 119 -22.57 -12.12 -13.48
N SER A 120 -22.67 -12.44 -14.77
CA SER A 120 -23.34 -11.57 -15.73
C SER A 120 -24.79 -11.41 -15.31
N GLN A 121 -25.23 -10.17 -15.11
CA GLN A 121 -26.61 -9.85 -14.81
C GLN A 121 -27.25 -9.22 -16.05
N ASP A 122 -28.23 -9.91 -16.64
CA ASP A 122 -29.12 -9.27 -17.62
C ASP A 122 -29.95 -8.23 -16.86
N GLN A 123 -29.51 -6.98 -16.93
CA GLN A 123 -30.21 -5.85 -16.33
C GLN A 123 -30.93 -5.08 -17.43
N ASN A 124 -32.18 -4.69 -17.17
CA ASN A 124 -32.88 -3.75 -18.04
C ASN A 124 -32.11 -2.41 -18.09
N GLU A 125 -32.17 -1.75 -19.24
CA GLU A 125 -31.50 -0.48 -19.54
C GLU A 125 -31.74 0.58 -18.47
N GLU A 126 -32.97 0.65 -17.93
CA GLU A 126 -33.34 1.59 -16.86
C GLU A 126 -32.55 1.36 -15.56
N VAL A 127 -32.31 0.09 -15.20
CA VAL A 127 -31.54 -0.28 -13.99
C VAL A 127 -30.07 0.03 -14.19
N VAL A 128 -29.52 -0.29 -15.37
CA VAL A 128 -28.13 0.04 -15.73
C VAL A 128 -27.93 1.55 -15.66
N ARG A 129 -28.84 2.32 -16.25
CA ARG A 129 -28.80 3.77 -16.26
C ARG A 129 -28.82 4.37 -14.85
N SER A 130 -29.70 3.88 -13.97
CA SER A 130 -29.75 4.32 -12.57
C SER A 130 -28.42 4.08 -11.85
N LYS A 131 -27.81 2.89 -12.02
CA LYS A 131 -26.52 2.55 -11.40
C LYS A 131 -25.36 3.40 -11.94
N VAL A 132 -25.32 3.64 -13.25
CA VAL A 132 -24.30 4.49 -13.86
C VAL A 132 -24.40 5.92 -13.34
N LEU A 133 -25.62 6.44 -13.25
CA LEU A 133 -25.89 7.79 -12.74
C LEU A 133 -25.51 7.93 -11.26
N GLU A 134 -25.85 6.95 -10.44
CA GLU A 134 -25.44 6.89 -9.03
C GLU A 134 -23.90 6.89 -8.89
N ALA A 135 -23.21 6.02 -9.62
CA ALA A 135 -21.75 5.92 -9.58
C ALA A 135 -21.07 7.24 -9.95
N HIS A 136 -21.53 7.92 -11.02
CA HIS A 136 -20.95 9.19 -11.44
C HIS A 136 -21.27 10.33 -10.47
N LYS A 137 -22.47 10.37 -9.86
CA LYS A 137 -22.78 11.35 -8.80
C LYS A 137 -21.88 11.19 -7.59
N ILE A 138 -21.57 9.95 -7.20
CA ILE A 138 -20.61 9.67 -6.13
C ILE A 138 -19.23 10.24 -6.51
N LEU A 139 -18.75 9.97 -7.74
CA LEU A 139 -17.46 10.49 -8.22
C LEU A 139 -17.40 12.02 -8.26
N MET A 140 -18.48 12.68 -8.70
CA MET A 140 -18.63 14.14 -8.67
C MET A 140 -18.64 14.71 -7.24
N GLY A 141 -19.00 13.92 -6.25
CA GLY A 141 -18.96 14.29 -4.83
C GLY A 141 -17.56 14.27 -4.22
N LEU A 142 -16.57 13.65 -4.88
CA LEU A 142 -15.23 13.46 -4.32
C LEU A 142 -14.33 14.71 -4.45
N ASN A 143 -14.41 15.45 -5.57
CA ASN A 143 -13.67 16.69 -5.77
C ASN A 143 -14.24 17.50 -6.95
N ASP A 144 -13.85 18.78 -7.05
CA ASP A 144 -14.37 19.71 -8.06
C ASP A 144 -13.93 19.36 -9.49
N SER A 145 -12.76 18.75 -9.67
CA SER A 145 -12.30 18.30 -10.99
C SER A 145 -13.20 17.19 -11.55
N ASN A 146 -13.57 16.21 -10.72
CA ASN A 146 -14.53 15.17 -11.08
C ASN A 146 -15.93 15.75 -11.30
N ARG A 147 -16.33 16.73 -10.48
CA ARG A 147 -17.61 17.42 -10.65
C ARG A 147 -17.71 18.06 -12.02
N GLU A 148 -16.69 18.79 -12.45
CA GLU A 148 -16.66 19.43 -13.76
C GLU A 148 -16.59 18.40 -14.90
N ALA A 149 -15.72 17.39 -14.78
CA ALA A 149 -15.51 16.38 -15.81
C ALA A 149 -16.75 15.53 -16.12
N PHE A 150 -17.58 15.24 -15.11
CA PHE A 150 -18.74 14.35 -15.27
C PHE A 150 -20.09 15.08 -15.31
N HIS A 151 -20.11 16.40 -15.16
CA HIS A 151 -21.33 17.21 -15.12
C HIS A 151 -22.22 16.98 -16.36
N ASP A 152 -21.64 17.08 -17.56
CA ASP A 152 -22.40 16.98 -18.80
C ASP A 152 -22.91 15.56 -19.07
N LEU A 153 -22.11 14.55 -18.68
CA LEU A 153 -22.48 13.14 -18.78
C LEU A 153 -23.68 12.82 -17.87
N VAL A 154 -23.65 13.24 -16.61
CA VAL A 154 -24.75 13.01 -15.66
C VAL A 154 -26.02 13.74 -16.10
N ASN A 155 -25.91 14.99 -16.57
CA ASN A 155 -27.05 15.74 -17.08
C ASN A 155 -27.70 15.08 -18.32
N ALA A 156 -26.89 14.52 -19.23
CA ALA A 156 -27.41 13.79 -20.38
C ALA A 156 -28.16 12.51 -19.94
N LEU A 157 -27.59 11.78 -18.98
CA LEU A 157 -28.17 10.56 -18.40
C LEU A 157 -29.39 10.82 -17.50
N GLU A 158 -29.66 12.05 -17.07
CA GLU A 158 -30.88 12.44 -16.35
C GLU A 158 -32.04 12.82 -17.28
N ARG A 159 -31.74 13.21 -18.52
CA ARG A 159 -32.72 13.80 -19.45
C ARG A 159 -33.26 12.86 -20.54
N GLY A 160 -32.52 11.80 -20.89
CA GLY A 160 -33.03 10.74 -21.78
C GLY A 160 -34.11 9.89 -21.11
#